data_AF-A0A9D1X5T6-F1
#
_entry.id   AF-A0A9D1X5T6-F1
#
_cell.length_a   1.000
_cell.length_b   1.000
_cell.length_c   1.000
_cell.angle_alpha   90.00
_cell.angle_beta   90.00
_cell.angle_gamma   90.00
#
_symmetry.space_group_name_H-M   'P 1'
#
loop_
_entity.id
_entity.type
_entity.pdbx_description
1 polymer ?
#
loop_
_entity_poly.entity_id
_entity_poly.type
_entity_poly.pdbx_seq_one_letter_code
_entity_poly.pdbx_strand_id
1 'polypeptide(L)'
;MAIEHPFPPLYDKDSRILILGSFPSVKSREQNFFYGHPQNRFWKTTAGVLSEEVPRTIDEKKDFLHRNHIALWDVIHSCDIEGSSDSTIRNVVPNDLAVILDTADIRAIYCNGAKAYQYYEKYQEKQTGIRAKKLPSTSPANAAFSLERLKDHWKVLCKPLQAAPEGIGRVLLKWYDYNARILPWRSEPTPYHVWISEIMLQQTRVEAVKKYYERWMEALPDVQALAEVDDERLMKLWEGLGYYNRARNLKEAARMVTEEYGGALPGDYEKLLSLKGVGEYTAGAIASIAFGLPEPAVDGNVLRVFSRLLAIDGDITRQAVKKEIRREVERVLPKEWAGDFNQALMDLGSAVCLPNGEPLCGQCPWESVCQAHSMGRETDYPVKARKKARRIEEKGVFLIEVQERRMKGEETVSDGNAQYLKDDVSDCSGNHSGDHAGVRILLHRRPSGGLLPDLWEFPNAPGRYTMEKAKETVEDWLRGTDYRIESVDALGEGRHIFSHVEWHMTGYRVRITENVSDDRQIRPLVLAALLSEQGKSASPDGQWALVSLQQAQEEYAIPSAFTFFKKAL
;
A
#
# COMPACT_ATOMS: atom_id res chain seq x y z
N MET A 1 2.82 39.93 -50.70
CA MET A 1 3.28 40.79 -49.58
C MET A 1 3.51 39.84 -48.45
N ALA A 2 4.75 39.79 -47.94
CA ALA A 2 5.11 38.88 -46.88
C ALA A 2 4.26 39.18 -45.64
N ILE A 3 3.66 38.14 -45.08
CA ILE A 3 2.93 38.19 -43.81
C ILE A 3 3.87 37.68 -42.73
N GLU A 4 4.05 38.46 -41.68
CA GLU A 4 4.81 38.08 -40.49
C GLU A 4 3.92 37.38 -39.46
N HIS A 5 4.53 36.52 -38.64
CA HIS A 5 3.87 35.80 -37.57
C HIS A 5 3.43 36.79 -36.46
N PRO A 6 2.12 36.88 -36.12
CA PRO A 6 1.62 38.03 -35.36
C PRO A 6 1.77 37.93 -33.83
N PHE A 7 2.15 36.77 -33.29
CA PHE A 7 2.27 36.53 -31.85
C PHE A 7 3.51 35.69 -31.50
N PRO A 8 4.01 35.77 -30.25
CA PRO A 8 5.15 34.98 -29.79
C PRO A 8 4.81 33.49 -29.59
N PRO A 9 5.82 32.62 -29.40
CA PRO A 9 5.60 31.25 -28.94
C PRO A 9 4.93 31.20 -27.56
N LEU A 10 4.26 30.09 -27.27
CA LEU A 10 3.72 29.79 -25.95
C LEU A 10 4.49 28.64 -25.32
N TYR A 11 5.19 28.90 -24.22
CA TYR A 11 6.00 27.94 -23.49
C TYR A 11 6.35 28.47 -22.10
N ASP A 12 6.87 27.59 -21.25
CA ASP A 12 7.51 27.91 -19.98
C ASP A 12 8.74 27.02 -19.76
N LYS A 13 9.46 27.22 -18.65
CA LYS A 13 10.66 26.42 -18.30
C LYS A 13 10.36 24.93 -18.08
N ASP A 14 9.11 24.60 -17.79
CA ASP A 14 8.67 23.24 -17.45
C ASP A 14 8.17 22.49 -18.69
N SER A 15 8.16 23.14 -19.86
CA SER A 15 7.76 22.54 -21.13
C SER A 15 8.72 21.41 -21.55
N ARG A 16 8.15 20.28 -21.97
CA ARG A 16 8.88 19.03 -22.30
C ARG A 16 8.72 18.60 -23.75
N ILE A 17 7.69 19.09 -24.43
CA ILE A 17 7.51 18.87 -25.87
C ILE A 17 7.26 20.20 -26.57
N LEU A 18 7.63 20.27 -27.84
CA LEU A 18 7.28 21.39 -28.71
C LEU A 18 6.45 20.88 -29.89
N ILE A 19 5.26 21.45 -30.06
CA ILE A 19 4.42 21.18 -31.23
C ILE A 19 4.52 22.36 -32.18
N LEU A 20 4.82 22.06 -33.44
CA LEU A 20 5.01 23.03 -34.50
C LEU A 20 3.91 22.92 -35.56
N GLY A 21 3.20 24.01 -35.80
CA GLY A 21 2.41 24.22 -37.03
C GLY A 21 3.28 24.73 -38.18
N SER A 22 2.68 24.90 -39.37
CA SER A 22 3.37 25.50 -40.52
C SER A 22 3.42 27.03 -40.36
N PHE A 23 2.24 27.66 -40.40
CA PHE A 23 2.02 29.10 -40.20
C PHE A 23 0.57 29.31 -39.71
N PRO A 24 0.28 30.33 -38.87
CA PRO A 24 -1.05 30.54 -38.31
C PRO A 24 -2.09 30.85 -39.39
N SER A 25 -3.26 30.20 -39.28
CA SER A 25 -4.43 30.47 -40.14
C SER A 25 -4.95 31.91 -40.01
N VAL A 26 -5.78 32.38 -40.95
CA VAL A 26 -6.41 33.72 -40.88
C VAL A 26 -7.07 33.95 -39.51
N LYS A 27 -7.86 32.97 -39.04
CA LYS A 27 -8.53 33.04 -37.73
C LYS A 27 -7.58 33.08 -36.54
N SER A 28 -6.45 32.36 -36.62
CA SER A 28 -5.41 32.45 -35.60
C SER A 28 -4.76 33.83 -35.54
N ARG A 29 -4.52 34.44 -36.70
CA ARG A 29 -3.96 35.80 -36.79
C ARG A 29 -4.94 36.84 -36.24
N GLU A 30 -6.22 36.74 -36.60
CA GLU A 30 -7.28 37.63 -36.06
C GLU A 30 -7.41 37.53 -34.53
N GLN A 31 -7.30 36.32 -33.97
CA GLN A 31 -7.43 36.07 -32.53
C GLN A 31 -6.13 36.25 -31.75
N ASN A 32 -5.02 36.48 -32.45
CA ASN A 32 -3.67 36.51 -31.89
C ASN A 32 -3.33 35.26 -31.05
N PHE A 33 -3.78 34.08 -31.51
CA PHE A 33 -3.59 32.81 -30.81
C PHE A 33 -3.65 31.57 -31.72
N PHE A 34 -3.04 30.48 -31.27
CA PHE A 34 -2.93 29.24 -32.04
C PHE A 34 -4.26 28.53 -32.27
N TYR A 35 -4.39 27.92 -33.46
CA TYR A 35 -5.53 27.08 -33.88
C TYR A 35 -6.92 27.71 -33.66
N GLY A 36 -7.08 28.97 -34.08
CA GLY A 36 -8.29 29.77 -33.86
C GLY A 36 -9.49 29.42 -34.75
N HIS A 37 -9.29 28.60 -35.79
CA HIS A 37 -10.39 28.18 -36.66
C HIS A 37 -11.35 27.23 -35.91
N PRO A 38 -12.68 27.48 -35.86
CA PRO A 38 -13.62 26.70 -35.04
C PRO A 38 -13.68 25.20 -35.36
N GLN A 39 -13.45 24.83 -36.62
CA GLN A 39 -13.39 23.43 -37.06
C GLN A 39 -12.01 22.78 -36.90
N ASN A 40 -10.99 23.51 -36.44
CA ASN A 40 -9.69 22.91 -36.16
C ASN A 40 -9.83 21.94 -34.97
N ARG A 41 -9.22 20.76 -35.10
CA ARG A 41 -9.38 19.67 -34.13
C ARG A 41 -8.22 19.55 -33.15
N PHE A 42 -7.26 20.48 -33.15
CA PHE A 42 -6.09 20.44 -32.27
C PHE A 42 -6.48 20.27 -30.81
N TRP A 43 -7.27 21.20 -30.27
CA TRP A 43 -7.69 21.18 -28.87
C TRP A 43 -8.50 19.94 -28.50
N LYS A 44 -9.39 19.47 -29.39
CA LYS A 44 -10.16 18.23 -29.19
C LYS A 44 -9.26 16.98 -29.21
N THR A 45 -8.22 16.99 -30.03
CA THR A 45 -7.29 15.87 -30.16
C THR A 45 -6.36 15.80 -28.96
N THR A 46 -5.72 16.92 -28.59
CA THR A 46 -4.77 16.95 -27.47
C THR A 46 -5.47 16.75 -26.13
N ALA A 47 -6.61 17.41 -25.88
CA ALA A 47 -7.39 17.18 -24.65
C ALA A 47 -7.88 15.74 -24.56
N GLY A 48 -8.33 15.14 -25.67
CA GLY A 48 -8.67 13.73 -25.72
C GLY A 48 -7.50 12.82 -25.36
N VAL A 49 -6.35 12.97 -26.04
CA VAL A 49 -5.14 12.16 -25.78
C VAL A 49 -4.69 12.21 -24.31
N LEU A 50 -4.89 13.36 -23.66
CA LEU A 50 -4.52 13.59 -22.27
C LEU A 50 -5.66 13.29 -21.28
N SER A 51 -6.84 12.87 -21.76
CA SER A 51 -8.04 12.61 -20.97
C SER A 51 -8.55 13.81 -20.17
N GLU A 52 -8.55 15.00 -20.78
CA GLU A 52 -8.97 16.25 -20.14
C GLU A 52 -10.13 16.94 -20.87
N GLU A 53 -10.76 17.90 -20.19
CA GLU A 53 -11.76 18.75 -20.81
C GLU A 53 -11.14 19.63 -21.90
N VAL A 54 -11.90 19.85 -22.98
CA VAL A 54 -11.45 20.69 -24.09
C VAL A 54 -11.43 22.16 -23.65
N PRO A 55 -10.26 22.84 -23.62
CA PRO A 55 -10.19 24.23 -23.21
C PRO A 55 -10.88 25.15 -24.22
N ARG A 56 -11.66 26.10 -23.73
CA ARG A 56 -12.55 26.95 -24.54
C ARG A 56 -11.97 28.36 -24.68
N THR A 57 -11.57 28.99 -23.58
CA THR A 57 -10.99 30.34 -23.57
C THR A 57 -9.49 30.33 -23.88
N ILE A 58 -8.90 31.48 -24.19
CA ILE A 58 -7.45 31.58 -24.40
C ILE A 58 -6.68 31.27 -23.12
N ASP A 59 -7.16 31.73 -21.97
CA ASP A 59 -6.50 31.47 -20.68
C ASP A 59 -6.59 30.00 -20.29
N GLU A 60 -7.73 29.35 -20.49
CA GLU A 60 -7.86 27.89 -20.33
C GLU A 60 -6.91 27.13 -21.26
N LYS A 61 -6.72 27.60 -22.51
CA LYS A 61 -5.80 26.97 -23.46
C LYS A 61 -4.34 27.12 -23.03
N LYS A 62 -3.96 28.29 -22.48
CA LYS A 62 -2.61 28.52 -21.94
C LYS A 62 -2.35 27.63 -20.72
N ASP A 63 -3.28 27.63 -19.76
CA ASP A 63 -3.21 26.77 -18.58
C ASP A 63 -3.11 25.29 -18.96
N PHE A 64 -3.97 24.83 -19.86
CA PHE A 64 -3.94 23.47 -20.41
C PHE A 64 -2.57 23.09 -20.97
N LEU A 65 -1.95 23.97 -21.77
CA LEU A 65 -0.65 23.69 -22.37
C LEU A 65 0.48 23.66 -21.34
N HIS A 66 0.54 24.65 -20.44
CA HIS A 66 1.57 24.72 -19.41
C HIS A 66 1.51 23.55 -18.43
N ARG A 67 0.30 23.22 -17.91
CA ARG A 67 0.15 22.12 -16.95
C ARG A 67 0.40 20.74 -17.56
N ASN A 68 0.32 20.63 -18.89
CA ASN A 68 0.67 19.42 -19.63
C ASN A 68 2.07 19.50 -20.26
N HIS A 69 2.90 20.49 -19.91
CA HIS A 69 4.28 20.64 -20.38
C HIS A 69 4.43 20.72 -21.91
N ILE A 70 3.49 21.41 -22.57
CA ILE A 70 3.43 21.54 -24.03
C ILE A 70 3.79 22.97 -24.45
N ALA A 71 4.91 23.12 -25.15
CA ALA A 71 5.23 24.33 -25.90
C ALA A 71 4.55 24.30 -27.28
N LEU A 72 4.18 25.48 -27.77
CA LEU A 72 3.47 25.65 -29.04
C LEU A 72 4.05 26.80 -29.85
N TRP A 73 4.35 26.52 -31.12
CA TRP A 73 4.71 27.54 -32.10
C TRP A 73 4.43 27.08 -33.54
N ASP A 74 4.99 27.82 -34.50
CA ASP A 74 4.95 27.56 -35.92
C ASP A 74 6.36 27.63 -36.49
N VAL A 75 6.63 26.83 -37.51
CA VAL A 75 7.94 26.78 -38.17
C VAL A 75 8.30 28.12 -38.83
N ILE A 76 7.30 28.80 -39.40
CA ILE A 76 7.50 29.96 -40.28
C ILE A 76 7.33 31.26 -39.49
N HIS A 77 8.35 32.12 -39.55
CA HIS A 77 8.31 33.50 -39.06
C HIS A 77 7.59 34.43 -40.04
N SER A 78 7.94 34.36 -41.32
CA SER A 78 7.27 35.14 -42.36
C SER A 78 7.28 34.43 -43.71
N CYS A 79 6.24 34.69 -44.52
CA CYS A 79 6.11 34.14 -45.87
C CYS A 79 5.12 34.91 -46.73
N ASP A 80 5.17 34.72 -48.05
CA ASP A 80 4.04 35.01 -48.92
C ASP A 80 3.05 33.84 -48.87
N ILE A 81 1.77 34.11 -48.58
CA ILE A 81 0.71 33.11 -48.50
C ILE A 81 -0.64 33.70 -48.96
N GLU A 82 -1.42 32.91 -49.69
CA GLU A 82 -2.80 33.25 -50.03
C GLU A 82 -3.76 32.57 -49.04
N GLY A 83 -4.47 33.39 -48.25
CA GLY A 83 -5.39 32.92 -47.22
C GLY A 83 -4.70 32.10 -46.12
N SER A 84 -4.96 30.79 -46.10
CA SER A 84 -4.37 29.82 -45.16
C SER A 84 -3.94 28.52 -45.84
N SER A 85 -3.74 28.55 -47.16
CA SER A 85 -3.38 27.34 -47.90
C SER A 85 -1.88 27.10 -47.89
N ASP A 86 -1.46 25.99 -47.28
CA ASP A 86 -0.07 25.53 -47.25
C ASP A 86 0.56 25.37 -48.65
N SER A 87 -0.24 25.12 -49.70
CA SER A 87 0.26 24.98 -51.08
C SER A 87 0.74 26.30 -51.70
N THR A 88 0.28 27.42 -51.16
CA THR A 88 0.57 28.77 -51.66
C THR A 88 1.77 29.43 -50.99
N ILE A 89 2.32 28.81 -49.94
CA ILE A 89 3.44 29.37 -49.16
C ILE A 89 4.69 29.50 -50.03
N ARG A 90 5.26 30.70 -50.10
CA ARG A 90 6.52 31.05 -50.78
C ARG A 90 7.37 31.97 -49.91
N ASN A 91 8.65 32.15 -50.27
CA ASN A 91 9.57 33.10 -49.61
C ASN A 91 9.63 32.94 -48.07
N VAL A 92 9.82 31.69 -47.63
CA VAL A 92 9.80 31.33 -46.21
C VAL A 92 11.02 31.84 -45.47
N VAL A 93 10.78 32.55 -44.37
CA VAL A 93 11.75 32.81 -43.29
C VAL A 93 11.32 31.99 -42.07
N PRO A 94 12.17 31.10 -41.52
CA PRO A 94 11.82 30.29 -40.35
C PRO A 94 11.88 31.12 -39.04
N ASN A 95 11.11 30.70 -38.03
CA ASN A 95 11.28 31.21 -36.66
C ASN A 95 12.60 30.73 -36.06
N ASP A 96 13.11 31.47 -35.08
CA ASP A 96 14.23 31.04 -34.25
C ASP A 96 13.73 30.25 -33.04
N LEU A 97 13.95 28.93 -33.05
CA LEU A 97 13.50 28.04 -31.97
C LEU A 97 14.40 28.09 -30.72
N ALA A 98 15.58 28.74 -30.79
CA ALA A 98 16.49 28.84 -29.66
C ALA A 98 15.82 29.47 -28.43
N VAL A 99 14.92 30.44 -28.63
CA VAL A 99 14.16 31.10 -27.56
C VAL A 99 13.39 30.11 -26.65
N ILE A 100 12.94 28.98 -27.21
CA ILE A 100 12.28 27.91 -26.45
C ILE A 100 13.33 26.92 -25.91
N LEU A 101 14.22 26.44 -26.78
CA LEU A 101 15.17 25.37 -26.47
C LEU A 101 16.21 25.76 -25.41
N ASP A 102 16.54 27.05 -25.32
CA ASP A 102 17.48 27.56 -24.31
C ASP A 102 16.83 27.71 -22.92
N THR A 103 15.49 27.70 -22.86
CA THR A 103 14.73 27.91 -21.61
C THR A 103 14.12 26.63 -21.07
N ALA A 104 13.73 25.69 -21.94
CA ALA A 104 12.94 24.52 -21.60
C ALA A 104 13.63 23.21 -22.05
N ASP A 105 13.53 22.17 -21.23
CA ASP A 105 14.04 20.82 -21.52
C ASP A 105 13.13 20.10 -22.54
N ILE A 106 13.17 20.54 -23.81
CA ILE A 106 12.36 19.94 -24.88
C ILE A 106 12.91 18.56 -25.26
N ARG A 107 12.20 17.53 -24.84
CA ARG A 107 12.53 16.11 -25.05
C ARG A 107 12.10 15.57 -26.41
N ALA A 108 11.13 16.23 -27.06
CA ALA A 108 10.63 15.83 -28.37
C ALA A 108 9.96 16.99 -29.12
N ILE A 109 10.11 16.99 -30.46
CA ILE A 109 9.45 17.94 -31.36
C ILE A 109 8.45 17.21 -32.27
N TYR A 110 7.25 17.76 -32.40
CA TYR A 110 6.16 17.21 -33.20
C TYR A 110 5.66 18.21 -34.22
N CYS A 111 5.62 17.81 -35.49
CA CYS A 111 5.10 18.66 -36.56
C CYS A 111 3.64 18.30 -36.88
N ASN A 112 2.74 19.27 -36.75
CA ASN A 112 1.32 19.13 -37.05
C ASN A 112 1.07 19.24 -38.57
N GLY A 113 1.23 18.12 -39.27
CA GLY A 113 1.04 18.02 -40.71
C GLY A 113 2.33 18.00 -41.51
N ALA A 114 2.21 17.61 -42.79
CA ALA A 114 3.35 17.39 -43.67
C ALA A 114 4.12 18.66 -44.01
N LYS A 115 3.44 19.80 -44.13
CA LYS A 115 4.08 21.08 -44.49
C LYS A 115 5.00 21.58 -43.37
N ALA A 116 4.52 21.58 -42.12
CA ALA A 116 5.32 21.90 -40.96
C ALA A 116 6.57 21.01 -40.88
N TYR A 117 6.40 19.69 -41.04
CA TYR A 117 7.52 18.75 -41.02
C TYR A 117 8.56 19.04 -42.12
N GLN A 118 8.11 19.26 -43.36
CA GLN A 118 9.00 19.57 -44.49
C GLN A 118 9.83 20.83 -44.24
N TYR A 119 9.23 21.88 -43.70
CA TYR A 119 9.95 23.12 -43.45
C TYR A 119 10.87 23.02 -42.23
N TYR A 120 10.45 22.32 -41.17
CA TYR A 120 11.32 22.05 -40.03
C TYR A 120 12.57 21.28 -40.45
N GLU A 121 12.40 20.16 -41.18
CA GLU A 121 13.48 19.31 -41.68
C GLU A 121 14.44 20.12 -42.57
N LYS A 122 13.91 21.02 -43.40
CA LYS A 122 14.69 21.87 -44.29
C LYS A 122 15.48 22.97 -43.58
N TYR A 123 14.85 23.66 -42.63
CA TYR A 123 15.38 24.93 -42.11
C TYR A 123 15.92 24.85 -40.67
N GLN A 124 15.38 23.98 -39.82
CA GLN A 124 15.58 24.06 -38.37
C GLN A 124 16.16 22.76 -37.76
N GLU A 125 15.95 21.58 -38.35
CA GLU A 125 16.39 20.30 -37.76
C GLU A 125 17.89 20.25 -37.46
N LYS A 126 18.74 20.74 -38.39
CA LYS A 126 20.19 20.77 -38.18
C LYS A 126 20.62 21.70 -37.04
N GLN A 127 19.89 22.79 -36.84
CA GLN A 127 20.21 23.80 -35.82
C GLN A 127 19.76 23.34 -34.44
N THR A 128 18.59 22.72 -34.35
CA THR A 128 18.03 22.21 -33.11
C THR A 128 18.69 20.89 -32.65
N GLY A 129 19.22 20.09 -33.57
CA GLY A 129 19.78 18.76 -33.27
C GLY A 129 18.72 17.71 -32.89
N ILE A 130 17.43 18.05 -32.98
CA ILE A 130 16.31 17.17 -32.60
C ILE A 130 15.54 16.78 -33.87
N ARG A 131 15.46 15.47 -34.15
CA ARG A 131 14.61 14.98 -35.25
C ARG A 131 13.15 15.06 -34.84
N ALA A 132 12.33 15.78 -35.61
CA ALA A 132 10.90 15.90 -35.33
C ALA A 132 10.13 14.63 -35.75
N LYS A 133 8.98 14.39 -35.10
CA LYS A 133 8.00 13.38 -35.56
C LYS A 133 6.87 14.06 -36.33
N LYS A 134 6.59 13.58 -37.54
CA LYS A 134 5.45 14.03 -38.34
C LYS A 134 4.14 13.44 -37.81
N LEU A 135 3.19 14.29 -37.45
CA LEU A 135 1.84 13.91 -37.04
C LEU A 135 0.81 14.24 -38.14
N PRO A 136 -0.33 13.52 -38.21
CA PRO A 136 -1.41 13.90 -39.10
C PRO A 136 -1.97 15.27 -38.73
N SER A 137 -2.29 16.09 -39.73
CA SER A 137 -2.74 17.46 -39.50
C SER A 137 -4.10 17.52 -38.79
N THR A 138 -4.24 18.42 -37.83
CA THR A 138 -5.51 18.70 -37.15
C THR A 138 -6.37 19.76 -37.85
N SER A 139 -5.88 20.30 -38.97
CA SER A 139 -6.59 21.25 -39.83
C SER A 139 -7.92 20.68 -40.36
N PRO A 140 -8.94 21.53 -40.59
CA PRO A 140 -10.17 21.13 -41.29
C PRO A 140 -9.90 20.53 -42.68
N ALA A 141 -8.82 20.94 -43.35
CA ALA A 141 -8.43 20.40 -44.65
C ALA A 141 -8.10 18.90 -44.63
N ASN A 142 -7.82 18.33 -43.45
CA ASN A 142 -7.59 16.90 -43.26
C ASN A 142 -8.86 16.17 -42.78
N ALA A 143 -10.04 16.53 -43.31
CA ALA A 143 -11.34 16.04 -42.85
C ALA A 143 -11.49 14.50 -42.91
N ALA A 144 -10.77 13.83 -43.82
CA ALA A 144 -10.78 12.37 -43.96
C ALA A 144 -10.24 11.60 -42.74
N PHE A 145 -9.44 12.24 -41.88
CA PHE A 145 -8.97 11.65 -40.63
C PHE A 145 -10.02 11.86 -39.54
N SER A 146 -10.66 10.79 -39.06
CA SER A 146 -11.58 10.88 -37.91
C SER A 146 -10.86 11.38 -36.65
N LEU A 147 -11.59 11.98 -35.70
CA LEU A 147 -11.01 12.41 -34.41
C LEU A 147 -10.34 11.25 -33.67
N GLU A 148 -10.93 10.05 -33.68
CA GLU A 148 -10.36 8.88 -33.01
C GLU A 148 -9.00 8.47 -33.61
N ARG A 149 -8.93 8.32 -34.93
CA ARG A 149 -7.66 8.09 -35.63
C ARG A 149 -6.61 9.18 -35.38
N LEU A 150 -7.03 10.44 -35.22
CA LEU A 150 -6.11 11.52 -34.84
C LEU A 150 -5.56 11.26 -33.43
N LYS A 151 -6.42 11.00 -32.44
CA LYS A 151 -5.98 10.68 -31.07
C LYS A 151 -4.97 9.53 -31.06
N ASP A 152 -5.22 8.44 -31.79
CA ASP A 152 -4.30 7.31 -31.85
C ASP A 152 -2.91 7.67 -32.37
N HIS A 153 -2.82 8.51 -33.40
CA HIS A 153 -1.52 8.95 -33.91
C HIS A 153 -0.83 9.95 -32.99
N TRP A 154 -1.61 10.72 -32.22
CA TRP A 154 -1.13 11.75 -31.31
C TRP A 154 -0.81 11.20 -29.90
N LYS A 155 -1.20 9.97 -29.53
CA LYS A 155 -0.81 9.30 -28.27
C LYS A 155 0.70 9.21 -28.03
N VAL A 156 1.51 9.35 -29.07
CA VAL A 156 2.96 9.46 -28.95
C VAL A 156 3.39 10.63 -28.06
N LEU A 157 2.59 11.69 -27.92
CA LEU A 157 2.89 12.81 -27.01
C LEU A 157 3.03 12.35 -25.56
N CYS A 158 2.29 11.33 -25.14
CA CYS A 158 2.27 10.82 -23.76
C CYS A 158 3.65 10.36 -23.28
N LYS A 159 4.50 9.84 -24.19
CA LYS A 159 5.82 9.31 -23.82
C LYS A 159 6.77 10.40 -23.28
N PRO A 160 7.18 11.42 -24.05
CA PRO A 160 8.03 12.50 -23.51
C PRO A 160 7.36 13.32 -22.40
N LEU A 161 6.02 13.38 -22.40
CA LEU A 161 5.26 14.05 -21.35
C LEU A 161 5.24 13.29 -20.02
N GLN A 162 5.64 12.01 -20.01
CA GLN A 162 5.48 11.13 -18.83
C GLN A 162 4.02 11.03 -18.37
N ALA A 163 3.10 10.98 -19.33
CA ALA A 163 1.68 10.80 -19.09
C ALA A 163 1.22 9.40 -19.52
N ALA A 164 0.32 8.77 -18.78
CA ALA A 164 -0.32 7.52 -19.20
C ALA A 164 -1.33 7.75 -20.37
N PRO A 165 -1.33 6.95 -21.45
CA PRO A 165 -2.25 7.17 -22.57
C PRO A 165 -3.75 7.08 -22.21
N GLU A 166 -4.62 7.89 -22.86
CA GLU A 166 -6.09 7.73 -22.79
C GLU A 166 -6.51 6.29 -23.11
N GLY A 167 -7.44 5.74 -22.32
CA GLY A 167 -8.01 4.40 -22.52
C GLY A 167 -7.15 3.24 -22.00
N ILE A 168 -5.95 3.50 -21.49
CA ILE A 168 -5.07 2.46 -20.92
C ILE A 168 -5.72 1.70 -19.76
N GLY A 169 -6.62 2.35 -19.00
CA GLY A 169 -7.41 1.69 -17.96
C GLY A 169 -8.31 0.59 -18.50
N ARG A 170 -8.93 0.78 -19.68
CA ARG A 170 -9.73 -0.28 -20.33
C ARG A 170 -8.88 -1.46 -20.81
N VAL A 171 -7.63 -1.21 -21.20
CA VAL A 171 -6.68 -2.29 -21.54
C VAL A 171 -6.37 -3.14 -20.31
N LEU A 172 -6.18 -2.50 -19.15
CA LEU A 172 -5.97 -3.21 -17.89
C LEU A 172 -7.21 -4.00 -17.46
N LEU A 173 -8.41 -3.43 -17.60
CA LEU A 173 -9.66 -4.14 -17.27
C LEU A 173 -9.82 -5.42 -18.11
N LYS A 174 -9.52 -5.38 -19.41
CA LYS A 174 -9.53 -6.59 -20.25
C LYS A 174 -8.55 -7.66 -19.79
N TRP A 175 -7.40 -7.26 -19.26
CA TRP A 175 -6.47 -8.21 -18.64
C TRP A 175 -7.05 -8.76 -17.33
N TYR A 176 -7.67 -7.90 -16.53
CA TYR A 176 -8.29 -8.27 -15.26
C TYR A 176 -9.42 -9.30 -15.42
N ASP A 177 -10.25 -9.19 -16.46
CA ASP A 177 -11.34 -10.14 -16.75
C ASP A 177 -10.88 -11.62 -16.74
N TYR A 178 -9.63 -11.90 -17.13
CA TYR A 178 -9.08 -13.25 -17.19
C TYR A 178 -8.08 -13.57 -16.07
N ASN A 179 -7.59 -12.55 -15.35
CA ASN A 179 -6.49 -12.68 -14.39
C ASN A 179 -6.88 -12.29 -12.96
N ALA A 180 -8.13 -11.85 -12.75
CA ALA A 180 -8.64 -11.47 -11.44
C ALA A 180 -8.51 -12.62 -10.45
N ARG A 181 -7.89 -12.33 -9.30
CA ARG A 181 -7.81 -13.33 -8.21
C ARG A 181 -9.18 -13.52 -7.57
N ILE A 182 -9.57 -14.79 -7.41
CA ILE A 182 -10.72 -15.19 -6.63
C ILE A 182 -10.33 -15.15 -5.15
N LEU A 183 -10.92 -14.24 -4.39
CA LEU A 183 -10.66 -14.04 -2.96
C LEU A 183 -11.99 -13.91 -2.21
N PRO A 184 -12.05 -14.32 -0.93
CA PRO A 184 -13.30 -14.28 -0.16
C PRO A 184 -13.96 -12.90 -0.14
N TRP A 185 -13.18 -11.86 0.20
CA TRP A 185 -13.65 -10.47 0.26
C TRP A 185 -13.94 -9.82 -1.10
N ARG A 186 -13.56 -10.45 -2.22
CA ARG A 186 -13.89 -9.98 -3.58
C ARG A 186 -15.15 -10.62 -4.13
N SER A 187 -15.48 -11.81 -3.64
CA SER A 187 -16.69 -12.52 -4.05
C SER A 187 -17.94 -11.85 -3.44
N GLU A 188 -17.78 -11.23 -2.27
CA GLU A 188 -18.80 -10.45 -1.58
C GLU A 188 -18.23 -9.10 -1.10
N PRO A 189 -18.11 -8.09 -1.99
CA PRO A 189 -17.40 -6.85 -1.72
C PRO A 189 -18.27 -5.83 -0.94
N THR A 190 -18.87 -6.26 0.18
CA THR A 190 -19.60 -5.33 1.06
C THR A 190 -18.62 -4.31 1.68
N PRO A 191 -19.07 -3.10 2.09
CA PRO A 191 -18.18 -2.11 2.69
C PRO A 191 -17.37 -2.64 3.88
N TYR A 192 -17.98 -3.47 4.74
CA TYR A 192 -17.30 -4.09 5.87
C TYR A 192 -16.24 -5.12 5.41
N HIS A 193 -16.58 -6.01 4.47
CA HIS A 193 -15.64 -7.01 3.95
C HIS A 193 -14.42 -6.34 3.29
N VAL A 194 -14.65 -5.33 2.46
CA VAL A 194 -13.59 -4.55 1.82
C VAL A 194 -12.74 -3.87 2.89
N TRP A 195 -13.36 -3.15 3.83
CA TRP A 195 -12.62 -2.45 4.88
C TRP A 195 -11.70 -3.36 5.69
N ILE A 196 -12.21 -4.49 6.20
CA ILE A 196 -11.42 -5.42 7.00
C ILE A 196 -10.30 -6.04 6.17
N SER A 197 -10.60 -6.49 4.95
CA SER A 197 -9.59 -7.11 4.09
C SER A 197 -8.47 -6.14 3.73
N GLU A 198 -8.79 -4.89 3.41
CA GLU A 198 -7.81 -3.84 3.10
C GLU A 198 -6.90 -3.51 4.28
N ILE A 199 -7.46 -3.41 5.50
CA ILE A 199 -6.64 -3.18 6.70
C ILE A 199 -5.73 -4.39 6.98
N MET A 200 -6.23 -5.62 6.84
CA MET A 200 -5.42 -6.84 7.01
C MET A 200 -4.28 -6.92 5.99
N LEU A 201 -4.52 -6.54 4.74
CA LEU A 201 -3.54 -6.59 3.64
C LEU A 201 -2.42 -5.54 3.76
N GLN A 202 -2.55 -4.54 4.62
CA GLN A 202 -1.49 -3.56 4.87
C GLN A 202 -0.21 -4.26 5.38
N GLN A 203 0.80 -4.35 4.52
CA GLN A 203 2.09 -5.00 4.83
C GLN A 203 1.97 -6.49 5.20
N THR A 204 0.90 -7.15 4.77
CA THR A 204 0.69 -8.60 4.97
C THR A 204 0.36 -9.25 3.62
N ARG A 205 0.88 -10.45 3.37
CA ARG A 205 0.64 -11.17 2.10
C ARG A 205 -0.76 -11.78 2.10
N VAL A 206 -1.39 -11.80 0.91
CA VAL A 206 -2.75 -12.34 0.70
C VAL A 206 -2.93 -13.75 1.28
N GLU A 207 -1.99 -14.67 1.02
CA GLU A 207 -2.10 -16.05 1.50
C GLU A 207 -2.09 -16.17 3.02
N ALA A 208 -1.38 -15.27 3.72
CA ALA A 208 -1.43 -15.23 5.17
C ALA A 208 -2.80 -14.72 5.64
N VAL A 209 -3.35 -13.69 5.00
CA VAL A 209 -4.60 -13.02 5.39
C VAL A 209 -5.82 -13.93 5.31
N LYS A 210 -5.94 -14.83 4.32
CA LYS A 210 -7.15 -15.67 4.11
C LYS A 210 -7.66 -16.34 5.39
N LYS A 211 -6.78 -17.03 6.12
CA LYS A 211 -7.13 -17.74 7.38
C LYS A 211 -7.52 -16.80 8.52
N TYR A 212 -6.98 -15.58 8.55
CA TYR A 212 -7.36 -14.60 9.56
C TYR A 212 -8.69 -13.96 9.22
N TYR A 213 -8.90 -13.65 7.94
CA TYR A 213 -10.14 -13.10 7.45
C TYR A 213 -11.32 -14.05 7.70
N GLU A 214 -11.18 -15.34 7.40
CA GLU A 214 -12.24 -16.33 7.66
C GLU A 214 -12.64 -16.38 9.15
N ARG A 215 -11.66 -16.56 10.06
CA ARG A 215 -11.92 -16.55 11.51
C ARG A 215 -12.47 -15.23 12.01
N TRP A 216 -12.05 -14.12 11.41
CA TRP A 216 -12.55 -12.80 11.76
C TRP A 216 -14.01 -12.63 11.34
N MET A 217 -14.37 -13.00 10.11
CA MET A 217 -15.75 -12.90 9.63
C MET A 217 -16.70 -13.81 10.41
N GLU A 218 -16.22 -14.96 10.90
CA GLU A 218 -16.99 -15.84 11.80
C GLU A 218 -17.24 -15.19 13.17
N ALA A 219 -16.21 -14.59 13.77
CA ALA A 219 -16.31 -14.03 15.12
C ALA A 219 -16.89 -12.61 15.16
N LEU A 220 -16.60 -11.79 14.16
CA LEU A 220 -16.92 -10.36 14.04
C LEU A 220 -17.51 -10.10 12.64
N PRO A 221 -18.73 -10.58 12.37
CA PRO A 221 -19.33 -10.56 11.03
C PRO A 221 -19.72 -9.16 10.53
N ASP A 222 -19.85 -8.19 11.43
CA ASP A 222 -20.27 -6.83 11.09
C ASP A 222 -19.62 -5.75 11.97
N VAL A 223 -19.97 -4.50 11.68
CA VAL A 223 -19.46 -3.31 12.38
C VAL A 223 -19.85 -3.32 13.87
N GLN A 224 -21.06 -3.78 14.21
CA GLN A 224 -21.54 -3.80 15.59
C GLN A 224 -20.72 -4.78 16.42
N ALA A 225 -20.54 -6.02 15.92
CA ALA A 225 -19.73 -7.03 16.58
C ALA A 225 -18.29 -6.54 16.81
N LEU A 226 -17.69 -5.86 15.82
CA LEU A 226 -16.37 -5.26 15.97
C LEU A 226 -16.32 -4.09 16.96
N ALA A 227 -17.37 -3.29 17.09
CA ALA A 227 -17.43 -2.18 18.04
C ALA A 227 -17.53 -2.68 19.50
N GLU A 228 -18.24 -3.79 19.71
CA GLU A 228 -18.59 -4.35 21.02
C GLU A 228 -17.58 -5.38 21.57
N VAL A 229 -16.83 -6.06 20.70
CA VAL A 229 -15.85 -7.10 21.11
C VAL A 229 -14.89 -6.59 22.18
N ASP A 230 -14.56 -7.41 23.18
CA ASP A 230 -13.57 -7.05 24.19
C ASP A 230 -12.15 -6.97 23.62
N ASP A 231 -11.27 -6.21 24.27
CA ASP A 231 -9.91 -5.96 23.76
C ASP A 231 -9.04 -7.22 23.73
N GLU A 232 -9.20 -8.14 24.68
CA GLU A 232 -8.43 -9.39 24.73
C GLU A 232 -8.81 -10.28 23.55
N ARG A 233 -10.11 -10.49 23.32
CA ARG A 233 -10.61 -11.25 22.17
C ARG A 233 -10.21 -10.63 20.85
N LEU A 234 -10.27 -9.30 20.72
CA LEU A 234 -9.82 -8.58 19.54
C LEU A 234 -8.34 -8.83 19.25
N MET A 235 -7.48 -8.66 20.25
CA MET A 235 -6.04 -8.90 20.10
C MET A 235 -5.77 -10.37 19.78
N LYS A 236 -6.57 -11.29 20.32
CA LYS A 236 -6.45 -12.72 20.06
C LYS A 236 -6.81 -13.08 18.62
N LEU A 237 -7.89 -12.51 18.07
CA LEU A 237 -8.25 -12.70 16.66
C LEU A 237 -7.17 -12.14 15.71
N TRP A 238 -6.45 -11.10 16.12
CA TRP A 238 -5.36 -10.49 15.35
C TRP A 238 -3.97 -11.12 15.58
N GLU A 239 -3.85 -12.05 16.54
CA GLU A 239 -2.57 -12.65 16.98
C GLU A 239 -1.80 -13.25 15.80
N GLY A 240 -0.66 -12.65 15.47
CA GLY A 240 0.24 -13.14 14.40
C GLY A 240 0.18 -12.35 13.09
N LEU A 241 -0.80 -11.47 12.88
CA LEU A 241 -0.81 -10.56 11.71
C LEU A 241 0.19 -9.41 11.82
N GLY A 242 0.62 -9.08 13.04
CA GLY A 242 1.49 -7.94 13.32
C GLY A 242 0.78 -6.59 13.16
N TYR A 243 1.49 -5.50 13.49
CA TYR A 243 0.96 -4.13 13.47
C TYR A 243 -0.40 -4.00 14.20
N TYR A 244 -0.44 -4.40 15.47
CA TYR A 244 -1.66 -4.54 16.27
C TYR A 244 -2.49 -3.27 16.46
N ASN A 245 -1.89 -2.09 16.29
CA ASN A 245 -2.65 -0.84 16.27
C ASN A 245 -3.69 -0.79 15.13
N ARG A 246 -3.53 -1.59 14.07
CA ARG A 246 -4.56 -1.75 13.04
C ARG A 246 -5.87 -2.29 13.61
N ALA A 247 -5.83 -3.34 14.43
CA ALA A 247 -7.01 -3.90 15.08
C ALA A 247 -7.66 -2.91 16.06
N ARG A 248 -6.84 -2.18 16.83
CA ARG A 248 -7.35 -1.13 17.74
C ARG A 248 -8.07 -0.03 16.98
N ASN A 249 -7.43 0.49 15.93
CA ASN A 249 -8.02 1.52 15.08
C ASN A 249 -9.31 1.01 14.40
N LEU A 250 -9.34 -0.26 13.97
CA LEU A 250 -10.55 -0.90 13.44
C LEU A 250 -11.71 -0.83 14.43
N LYS A 251 -11.49 -1.23 15.69
CA LYS A 251 -12.52 -1.18 16.74
C LYS A 251 -12.95 0.25 17.07
N GLU A 252 -12.00 1.19 17.18
CA GLU A 252 -12.33 2.60 17.43
C GLU A 252 -13.13 3.22 16.27
N ALA A 253 -12.75 2.93 15.03
CA ALA A 253 -13.51 3.35 13.86
C ALA A 253 -14.88 2.66 13.77
N ALA A 254 -14.99 1.40 14.17
CA ALA A 254 -16.28 0.70 14.21
C ALA A 254 -17.24 1.36 15.20
N ARG A 255 -16.75 1.76 16.38
CA ARG A 255 -17.53 2.54 17.36
C ARG A 255 -18.00 3.87 16.79
N MET A 256 -17.11 4.61 16.12
CA MET A 256 -17.48 5.84 15.42
C MET A 256 -18.56 5.58 14.36
N VAL A 257 -18.46 4.48 13.60
CA VAL A 257 -19.47 4.11 12.60
C VAL A 257 -20.81 3.75 13.24
N THR A 258 -20.83 3.06 14.38
CA THR A 258 -22.07 2.80 15.11
C THR A 258 -22.71 4.08 15.65
N GLU A 259 -21.92 4.99 16.20
CA GLU A 259 -22.40 6.21 16.86
C GLU A 259 -22.83 7.30 15.86
N GLU A 260 -22.06 7.51 14.80
CA GLU A 260 -22.25 8.64 13.86
C GLU A 260 -22.95 8.25 12.56
N TYR A 261 -22.84 6.99 12.14
CA TYR A 261 -23.33 6.50 10.83
C TYR A 261 -24.34 5.35 10.95
N GLY A 262 -24.87 5.08 12.15
CA GLY A 262 -25.91 4.07 12.36
C GLY A 262 -25.49 2.64 12.05
N GLY A 263 -24.20 2.33 12.21
CA GLY A 263 -23.65 0.98 12.01
C GLY A 263 -23.30 0.63 10.55
N ALA A 264 -23.48 1.55 9.61
CA ALA A 264 -23.11 1.37 8.21
C ALA A 264 -21.96 2.29 7.81
N LEU A 265 -20.94 1.78 7.10
CA LEU A 265 -19.87 2.63 6.59
C LEU A 265 -20.45 3.71 5.64
N PRO A 266 -19.96 4.96 5.70
CA PRO A 266 -20.44 6.02 4.84
C PRO A 266 -19.97 5.81 3.39
N GLY A 267 -20.89 5.93 2.43
CA GLY A 267 -20.60 5.95 0.99
C GLY A 267 -20.07 7.30 0.50
N ASP A 268 -19.08 7.86 1.20
CA ASP A 268 -18.47 9.16 0.92
C ASP A 268 -16.98 9.13 1.26
N TYR A 269 -16.13 9.60 0.35
CA TYR A 269 -14.68 9.51 0.49
C TYR A 269 -14.14 10.27 1.70
N GLU A 270 -14.60 11.50 1.93
CA GLU A 270 -14.09 12.36 3.01
C GLU A 270 -14.51 11.81 4.39
N LYS A 271 -15.74 11.28 4.50
CA LYS A 271 -16.19 10.59 5.72
C LYS A 271 -15.45 9.28 5.97
N LEU A 272 -15.12 8.52 4.93
CA LEU A 272 -14.28 7.34 5.06
C LEU A 272 -12.87 7.73 5.54
N LEU A 273 -12.29 8.79 4.97
CA LEU A 273 -10.97 9.30 5.32
C LEU A 273 -10.88 9.81 6.76
N SER A 274 -11.98 10.28 7.35
CA SER A 274 -12.01 10.70 8.75
C SER A 274 -12.00 9.55 9.76
N LEU A 275 -12.28 8.31 9.33
CA LEU A 275 -12.27 7.14 10.21
C LEU A 275 -10.85 6.82 10.69
N LYS A 276 -10.72 6.47 11.97
CA LYS A 276 -9.40 6.17 12.56
C LYS A 276 -8.75 4.96 11.88
N GLY A 277 -7.49 5.14 11.45
CA GLY A 277 -6.73 4.11 10.75
C GLY A 277 -7.07 3.95 9.26
N VAL A 278 -8.01 4.74 8.73
CA VAL A 278 -8.29 4.82 7.30
C VAL A 278 -7.49 5.99 6.71
N GLY A 279 -6.60 5.70 5.76
CA GLY A 279 -5.87 6.71 5.00
C GLY A 279 -6.36 6.82 3.56
N GLU A 280 -5.77 7.71 2.76
CA GLU A 280 -6.15 7.98 1.35
C GLU A 280 -6.33 6.69 0.53
N TYR A 281 -5.40 5.73 0.68
CA TYR A 281 -5.47 4.42 0.02
C TYR A 281 -6.73 3.65 0.42
N THR A 282 -6.94 3.43 1.72
CA THR A 282 -8.04 2.60 2.23
C THR A 282 -9.39 3.26 1.95
N ALA A 283 -9.48 4.59 2.09
CA ALA A 283 -10.68 5.34 1.74
C ALA A 283 -11.02 5.19 0.26
N GLY A 284 -10.03 5.35 -0.64
CA GLY A 284 -10.22 5.14 -2.07
C GLY A 284 -10.60 3.69 -2.42
N ALA A 285 -10.01 2.71 -1.75
CA ALA A 285 -10.35 1.30 -1.95
C ALA A 285 -11.80 0.99 -1.55
N ILE A 286 -12.24 1.42 -0.35
CA ILE A 286 -13.63 1.22 0.10
C ILE A 286 -14.61 1.97 -0.80
N ALA A 287 -14.35 3.26 -1.06
CA ALA A 287 -15.19 4.12 -1.89
C ALA A 287 -15.40 3.54 -3.29
N SER A 288 -14.34 3.06 -3.93
CA SER A 288 -14.41 2.55 -5.31
C SER A 288 -14.93 1.12 -5.41
N ILE A 289 -14.50 0.20 -4.53
CA ILE A 289 -14.84 -1.21 -4.62
C ILE A 289 -16.26 -1.47 -4.08
N ALA A 290 -16.60 -0.89 -2.93
CA ALA A 290 -17.87 -1.18 -2.27
C ALA A 290 -18.99 -0.21 -2.67
N PHE A 291 -18.65 1.05 -2.98
CA PHE A 291 -19.66 2.09 -3.31
C PHE A 291 -19.63 2.54 -4.78
N GLY A 292 -18.70 2.03 -5.60
CA GLY A 292 -18.60 2.38 -7.02
C GLY A 292 -18.19 3.84 -7.28
N LEU A 293 -17.65 4.54 -6.28
CA LEU A 293 -17.22 5.93 -6.43
C LEU A 293 -15.93 6.00 -7.27
N PRO A 294 -15.75 7.05 -8.09
CA PRO A 294 -14.60 7.19 -8.99
C PRO A 294 -13.33 7.66 -8.25
N GLU A 295 -12.98 7.01 -7.14
CA GLU A 295 -11.84 7.35 -6.29
C GLU A 295 -10.64 6.44 -6.56
N PRO A 296 -9.41 6.98 -6.67
CA PRO A 296 -8.20 6.17 -6.85
C PRO A 296 -7.77 5.49 -5.55
N ALA A 297 -7.33 4.24 -5.62
CA ALA A 297 -6.71 3.53 -4.50
C ALA A 297 -5.22 3.29 -4.75
N VAL A 298 -4.36 4.19 -4.24
CA VAL A 298 -2.92 4.21 -4.56
C VAL A 298 -2.10 3.62 -3.41
N ASP A 299 -1.69 2.35 -3.52
CA ASP A 299 -0.79 1.68 -2.57
C ASP A 299 0.67 1.63 -3.07
N GLY A 300 1.53 0.91 -2.34
CA GLY A 300 2.91 0.69 -2.74
C GLY A 300 3.09 -0.11 -4.05
N ASN A 301 2.09 -0.89 -4.47
CA ASN A 301 2.08 -1.56 -5.76
C ASN A 301 1.76 -0.57 -6.88
N VAL A 302 0.71 0.22 -6.73
CA VAL A 302 0.32 1.26 -7.71
C VAL A 302 1.43 2.28 -7.89
N LEU A 303 2.03 2.77 -6.79
CA LEU A 303 3.17 3.69 -6.85
C LEU A 303 4.31 3.11 -7.71
N ARG A 304 4.66 1.82 -7.52
CA ARG A 304 5.69 1.15 -8.33
C ARG A 304 5.29 1.03 -9.80
N VAL A 305 4.06 0.58 -10.06
CA VAL A 305 3.54 0.40 -11.42
C VAL A 305 3.61 1.72 -12.19
N PHE A 306 3.10 2.81 -11.62
CA PHE A 306 3.10 4.12 -12.28
C PHE A 306 4.48 4.74 -12.37
N SER A 307 5.34 4.59 -11.35
CA SER A 307 6.74 5.03 -11.46
C SER A 307 7.47 4.36 -12.62
N ARG A 308 7.22 3.07 -12.88
CA ARG A 308 7.80 2.36 -14.04
C ARG A 308 7.13 2.76 -15.35
N LEU A 309 5.79 2.79 -15.37
CA LEU A 309 5.00 3.16 -16.55
C LEU A 309 5.44 4.52 -17.10
N LEU A 310 5.71 5.47 -16.23
CA LEU A 310 6.00 6.87 -16.57
C LEU A 310 7.48 7.26 -16.36
N ALA A 311 8.32 6.33 -15.92
CA ALA A 311 9.73 6.57 -15.59
C ALA A 311 9.93 7.75 -14.59
N ILE A 312 9.07 7.84 -13.56
CA ILE A 312 9.12 8.88 -12.53
C ILE A 312 10.30 8.60 -11.59
N ASP A 313 11.31 9.44 -11.63
CA ASP A 313 12.57 9.34 -10.90
C ASP A 313 12.54 9.98 -9.49
N GLY A 314 11.41 10.58 -9.12
CA GLY A 314 11.20 11.11 -7.78
C GLY A 314 11.11 10.02 -6.71
N ASP A 315 11.70 10.28 -5.54
CA ASP A 315 11.55 9.40 -4.37
C ASP A 315 10.06 9.30 -3.96
N ILE A 316 9.49 8.10 -4.08
CA ILE A 316 8.06 7.84 -3.81
C ILE A 316 7.68 7.93 -2.32
N THR A 317 8.65 8.14 -1.44
CA THR A 317 8.37 8.47 -0.03
C THR A 317 7.94 9.92 0.15
N ARG A 318 8.25 10.81 -0.80
CA ARG A 318 7.87 12.24 -0.75
C ARG A 318 6.41 12.44 -1.16
N GLN A 319 5.68 13.28 -0.41
CA GLN A 319 4.25 13.54 -0.67
C GLN A 319 4.00 14.14 -2.05
N ALA A 320 4.90 14.99 -2.56
CA ALA A 320 4.77 15.58 -3.89
C ALA A 320 4.70 14.50 -5.00
N VAL A 321 5.59 13.50 -4.94
CA VAL A 321 5.65 12.39 -5.91
C VAL A 321 4.41 11.48 -5.79
N LYS A 322 3.93 11.23 -4.57
CA LYS A 322 2.68 10.49 -4.36
C LYS A 322 1.48 11.20 -4.97
N LYS A 323 1.39 12.53 -4.79
CA LYS A 323 0.33 13.36 -5.38
C LYS A 323 0.39 13.38 -6.91
N GLU A 324 1.59 13.46 -7.49
CA GLU A 324 1.81 13.35 -8.93
C GLU A 324 1.30 12.01 -9.47
N ILE A 325 1.70 10.88 -8.86
CA ILE A 325 1.24 9.56 -9.27
C ILE A 325 -0.28 9.41 -9.08
N ARG A 326 -0.84 9.90 -7.97
CA ARG A 326 -2.30 9.85 -7.73
C ARG A 326 -3.08 10.54 -8.84
N ARG A 327 -2.65 11.72 -9.28
CA ARG A 327 -3.28 12.45 -10.40
C ARG A 327 -3.24 11.65 -11.70
N GLU A 328 -2.13 10.98 -11.98
CA GLU A 328 -2.01 10.14 -13.16
C GLU A 328 -2.92 8.91 -13.11
N VAL A 329 -3.10 8.32 -11.92
CA VAL A 329 -4.06 7.22 -11.71
C VAL A 329 -5.49 7.73 -11.93
N GLU A 330 -5.87 8.87 -11.32
CA GLU A 330 -7.19 9.50 -11.51
C GLU A 330 -7.50 9.79 -12.98
N ARG A 331 -6.50 10.30 -13.71
CA ARG A 331 -6.66 10.69 -15.12
C ARG A 331 -6.98 9.51 -16.04
N VAL A 332 -6.53 8.31 -15.70
CA VAL A 332 -6.79 7.09 -16.49
C VAL A 332 -7.84 6.16 -15.88
N LEU A 333 -8.38 6.52 -14.72
CA LEU A 333 -9.38 5.73 -13.98
C LEU A 333 -10.71 5.69 -14.76
N PRO A 334 -11.19 4.52 -15.19
CA PRO A 334 -12.51 4.38 -15.80
C PRO A 334 -13.58 4.55 -14.71
N LYS A 335 -14.28 5.70 -14.71
CA LYS A 335 -15.22 6.09 -13.64
C LYS A 335 -16.29 5.04 -13.33
N GLU A 336 -16.83 4.37 -14.34
CA GLU A 336 -17.86 3.33 -14.20
C GLU A 336 -17.33 2.02 -13.57
N TRP A 337 -16.02 1.80 -13.62
CA TRP A 337 -15.36 0.55 -13.23
C TRP A 337 -14.19 0.82 -12.28
N ALA A 338 -14.35 1.83 -11.42
CA ALA A 338 -13.28 2.33 -10.55
C ALA A 338 -12.75 1.24 -9.61
N GLY A 339 -13.65 0.47 -8.99
CA GLY A 339 -13.32 -0.64 -8.11
C GLY A 339 -12.48 -1.71 -8.83
N ASP A 340 -12.94 -2.19 -9.99
CA ASP A 340 -12.23 -3.20 -10.78
C ASP A 340 -10.88 -2.70 -11.26
N PHE A 341 -10.80 -1.44 -11.70
CA PHE A 341 -9.54 -0.83 -12.13
C PHE A 341 -8.52 -0.75 -11.00
N ASN A 342 -8.94 -0.32 -9.81
CA ASN A 342 -8.09 -0.26 -8.62
C ASN A 342 -7.59 -1.67 -8.23
N GLN A 343 -8.48 -2.66 -8.22
CA GLN A 343 -8.11 -4.05 -7.93
C GLN A 343 -7.15 -4.63 -9.00
N ALA A 344 -7.38 -4.30 -10.28
CA ALA A 344 -6.53 -4.72 -11.37
C ALA A 344 -5.11 -4.14 -11.26
N LEU A 345 -4.98 -2.89 -10.81
CA LEU A 345 -3.68 -2.27 -10.55
C LEU A 345 -2.91 -2.98 -9.44
N MET A 346 -3.60 -3.33 -8.35
CA MET A 346 -3.01 -4.10 -7.25
C MET A 346 -2.57 -5.50 -7.72
N ASP A 347 -3.42 -6.17 -8.51
CA ASP A 347 -3.12 -7.50 -9.07
C ASP A 347 -1.92 -7.42 -10.02
N LEU A 348 -1.92 -6.46 -10.96
CA LEU A 348 -0.80 -6.22 -11.87
C LEU A 348 0.50 -5.99 -11.11
N GLY A 349 0.48 -5.13 -10.09
CA GLY A 349 1.66 -4.86 -9.27
C GLY A 349 2.15 -6.10 -8.51
N SER A 350 1.23 -6.91 -7.99
CA SER A 350 1.58 -8.06 -7.16
C SER A 350 2.01 -9.30 -7.96
N ALA A 351 1.50 -9.49 -9.18
CA ALA A 351 1.72 -10.71 -9.98
C ALA A 351 2.66 -10.52 -11.17
N VAL A 352 2.74 -9.31 -11.74
CA VAL A 352 3.47 -9.04 -12.99
C VAL A 352 4.57 -8.00 -12.80
N CYS A 353 4.20 -6.81 -12.32
CA CYS A 353 5.14 -5.70 -12.10
C CYS A 353 5.81 -5.85 -10.72
N LEU A 354 6.56 -6.93 -10.54
CA LEU A 354 7.08 -7.38 -9.25
C LEU A 354 8.13 -6.43 -8.63
N PRO A 355 8.19 -6.32 -7.29
CA PRO A 355 9.26 -5.61 -6.60
C PRO A 355 10.54 -6.45 -6.51
N ASN A 356 11.69 -5.81 -6.25
CA ASN A 356 12.97 -6.47 -5.91
C ASN A 356 13.42 -7.56 -6.92
N GLY A 357 13.45 -7.23 -8.21
CA GLY A 357 13.86 -8.13 -9.27
C GLY A 357 13.33 -7.67 -10.62
N GLU A 358 13.52 -8.52 -11.63
CA GLU A 358 12.98 -8.30 -12.97
C GLU A 358 11.45 -8.49 -12.96
N PRO A 359 10.66 -7.50 -13.41
CA PRO A 359 9.23 -7.68 -13.62
C PRO A 359 8.96 -8.61 -14.82
N LEU A 360 7.78 -9.22 -14.86
CA LEU A 360 7.34 -10.09 -15.95
C LEU A 360 6.78 -9.25 -17.11
N CYS A 361 7.60 -8.37 -17.70
CA CYS A 361 7.15 -7.39 -18.71
C CYS A 361 6.42 -8.02 -19.90
N GLY A 362 6.82 -9.20 -20.38
CA GLY A 362 6.13 -9.90 -21.47
C GLY A 362 4.72 -10.43 -21.13
N GLN A 363 4.30 -10.37 -19.85
CA GLN A 363 2.94 -10.67 -19.40
C GLN A 363 2.15 -9.39 -19.05
N CYS A 364 2.78 -8.22 -19.18
CA CYS A 364 2.18 -6.96 -18.79
C CYS A 364 1.28 -6.41 -19.92
N PRO A 365 0.01 -6.10 -19.64
CA PRO A 365 -0.88 -5.49 -20.65
C PRO A 365 -0.41 -4.09 -21.10
N TRP A 366 0.53 -3.49 -20.38
CA TRP A 366 1.08 -2.16 -20.63
C TRP A 366 2.54 -2.18 -21.13
N GLU A 367 3.07 -3.34 -21.51
CA GLU A 367 4.45 -3.51 -22.00
C GLU A 367 4.82 -2.45 -23.06
N SER A 368 4.01 -2.35 -24.12
CA SER A 368 4.27 -1.47 -25.28
C SER A 368 4.27 0.03 -24.98
N VAL A 369 3.71 0.43 -23.84
CA VAL A 369 3.59 1.84 -23.42
C VAL A 369 4.39 2.17 -22.17
N CYS A 370 5.02 1.17 -21.55
CA CYS A 370 5.84 1.34 -20.34
C CYS A 370 7.17 2.01 -20.67
N GLN A 371 7.41 3.18 -20.08
CA GLN A 371 8.60 3.96 -20.36
C GLN A 371 9.86 3.32 -19.81
N ALA A 372 9.84 2.86 -18.55
CA ALA A 372 10.98 2.17 -17.97
C ALA A 372 11.35 0.91 -18.77
N HIS A 373 10.36 0.16 -19.27
CA HIS A 373 10.60 -1.00 -20.13
C HIS A 373 11.23 -0.62 -21.46
N SER A 374 10.74 0.43 -22.11
CA SER A 374 11.33 0.92 -23.36
C SER A 374 12.77 1.41 -23.22
N MET A 375 13.23 1.67 -21.99
CA MET A 375 14.59 2.08 -21.65
C MET A 375 15.43 0.94 -21.07
N GLY A 376 14.84 -0.22 -20.74
CA GLY A 376 15.49 -1.30 -20.01
C GLY A 376 15.91 -0.92 -18.58
N ARG A 377 15.11 -0.09 -17.91
CA ARG A 377 15.42 0.53 -16.60
C ARG A 377 14.37 0.23 -15.53
N GLU A 378 13.59 -0.83 -15.65
CA GLU A 378 12.50 -1.16 -14.73
C GLU A 378 12.96 -1.35 -13.29
N THR A 379 14.19 -1.81 -13.09
CA THR A 379 14.81 -2.01 -11.76
C THR A 379 15.23 -0.72 -11.09
N ASP A 380 15.36 0.39 -11.84
CA ASP A 380 15.68 1.71 -11.29
C ASP A 380 14.47 2.35 -10.59
N TYR A 381 13.26 1.84 -10.86
CA TYR A 381 12.01 2.39 -10.37
C TYR A 381 11.24 1.37 -9.48
N PRO A 382 10.55 1.85 -8.44
CA PRO A 382 10.47 3.24 -7.98
C PRO A 382 11.73 3.64 -7.21
N VAL A 383 12.08 4.93 -7.31
CA VAL A 383 13.16 5.49 -6.49
C VAL A 383 12.70 5.56 -5.03
N LYS A 384 13.52 5.03 -4.12
CA LYS A 384 13.29 5.03 -2.67
C LYS A 384 14.59 5.33 -1.94
N ALA A 385 14.53 6.14 -0.90
CA ALA A 385 15.65 6.28 0.03
C ALA A 385 16.09 4.93 0.61
N ARG A 386 17.40 4.77 0.82
CA ARG A 386 17.95 3.60 1.53
C ARG A 386 17.37 3.55 2.94
N LYS A 387 16.88 2.37 3.34
CA LYS A 387 16.42 2.15 4.72
C LYS A 387 17.60 2.28 5.67
N LYS A 388 17.38 2.94 6.81
CA LYS A 388 18.35 2.94 7.92
C LYS A 388 18.54 1.52 8.44
N ALA A 389 19.75 1.23 8.92
CA ALA A 389 20.01 -0.03 9.63
C ALA A 389 19.10 -0.13 10.86
N ARG A 390 18.62 -1.34 11.15
CA ARG A 390 17.80 -1.60 12.34
C ARG A 390 18.68 -1.55 13.58
N ARG A 391 18.10 -1.11 14.71
CA ARG A 391 18.74 -1.28 16.02
C ARG A 391 18.59 -2.74 16.43
N ILE A 392 19.69 -3.38 16.83
CA ILE A 392 19.67 -4.73 17.40
C ILE A 392 19.49 -4.60 18.92
N GLU A 393 18.57 -5.38 19.48
CA GLU A 393 18.35 -5.50 20.92
C GLU A 393 18.47 -6.96 21.36
N GLU A 394 19.34 -7.20 22.33
CA GLU A 394 19.51 -8.50 22.96
C GLU A 394 18.51 -8.65 24.12
N LYS A 395 17.95 -9.85 24.30
CA LYS A 395 16.95 -10.15 25.34
C LYS A 395 17.10 -11.56 25.90
N GLY A 396 16.97 -11.71 27.22
CA GLY A 396 16.66 -12.98 27.87
C GLY A 396 15.15 -13.14 28.00
N VAL A 397 14.59 -14.26 27.53
CA VAL A 397 13.16 -14.58 27.59
C VAL A 397 12.94 -15.77 28.53
N PHE A 398 11.96 -15.68 29.44
CA PHE A 398 11.76 -16.64 30.51
C PHE A 398 10.36 -17.26 30.44
N LEU A 399 10.29 -18.55 30.15
CA LEU A 399 9.08 -19.35 30.32
C LEU A 399 9.05 -19.86 31.77
N ILE A 400 8.32 -19.17 32.64
CA ILE A 400 8.23 -19.51 34.06
C ILE A 400 7.02 -20.42 34.27
N GLU A 401 7.29 -21.67 34.65
CA GLU A 401 6.31 -22.71 34.97
C GLU A 401 6.17 -22.83 36.49
N VAL A 402 4.96 -22.67 36.99
CA VAL A 402 4.59 -22.83 38.40
C VAL A 402 3.94 -24.19 38.57
N GLN A 403 4.56 -25.06 39.37
CA GLN A 403 3.97 -26.34 39.72
C GLN A 403 2.99 -26.19 40.89
N GLU A 404 1.75 -26.61 40.70
CA GLU A 404 0.77 -26.72 41.76
C GLU A 404 0.92 -28.05 42.51
N ARG A 405 0.86 -28.00 43.84
CA ARG A 405 0.68 -29.21 44.63
C ARG A 405 -0.75 -29.71 44.45
N ARG A 406 -0.92 -30.92 43.91
CA ARG A 406 -2.16 -31.70 44.10
C ARG A 406 -2.35 -31.97 45.60
N MET A 407 -3.49 -31.54 46.16
CA MET A 407 -3.88 -31.94 47.51
C MET A 407 -4.13 -33.45 47.55
N LYS A 408 -3.47 -34.16 48.47
CA LYS A 408 -3.94 -35.49 48.89
C LYS A 408 -5.20 -35.24 49.74
N GLY A 409 -6.40 -35.34 49.17
CA GLY A 409 -7.62 -35.29 49.99
C GLY A 409 -8.96 -34.95 49.35
N GLU A 410 -9.09 -34.69 48.05
CA GLU A 410 -10.41 -34.59 47.43
C GLU A 410 -10.76 -35.92 46.74
N GLU A 411 -11.20 -36.89 47.55
CA GLU A 411 -12.09 -37.93 47.04
C GLU A 411 -13.38 -37.22 46.60
N THR A 412 -13.58 -37.22 45.29
CA THR A 412 -14.88 -36.89 44.70
C THR A 412 -15.90 -37.87 45.27
N VAL A 413 -16.80 -37.36 46.11
CA VAL A 413 -18.06 -38.04 46.40
C VAL A 413 -18.81 -38.09 45.08
N SER A 414 -18.74 -39.23 44.42
CA SER A 414 -19.58 -39.53 43.26
C SER A 414 -20.98 -39.79 43.80
N ASP A 415 -21.89 -38.87 43.49
CA ASP A 415 -23.32 -39.13 43.58
C ASP A 415 -23.63 -40.37 42.74
N GLY A 416 -24.18 -41.38 43.41
CA GLY A 416 -24.64 -42.58 42.77
C GLY A 416 -25.85 -42.29 41.88
N ASN A 417 -25.77 -42.66 40.60
CA ASN A 417 -26.71 -43.59 39.99
C ASN A 417 -26.37 -43.93 38.54
N ALA A 418 -26.55 -45.22 38.25
CA ALA A 418 -26.82 -45.84 36.96
C ALA A 418 -25.65 -45.99 35.96
N GLN A 419 -25.51 -47.09 35.20
CA GLN A 419 -25.99 -48.47 35.23
C GLN A 419 -25.28 -49.12 34.02
N TYR A 420 -24.70 -50.31 34.19
CA TYR A 420 -24.32 -51.31 33.16
C TYR A 420 -23.96 -50.86 31.73
N LEU A 421 -22.75 -51.22 31.28
CA LEU A 421 -22.53 -52.16 30.17
C LEU A 421 -21.07 -52.66 30.17
N LYS A 422 -20.93 -53.97 29.94
CA LYS A 422 -19.68 -54.75 29.88
C LYS A 422 -19.14 -54.80 28.45
N ASP A 423 -17.86 -55.18 28.37
CA ASP A 423 -17.12 -55.77 27.24
C ASP A 423 -16.50 -54.78 26.24
N ASP A 424 -15.17 -54.58 26.30
CA ASP A 424 -14.23 -55.41 25.53
C ASP A 424 -12.75 -55.06 25.83
N VAL A 425 -11.92 -56.09 25.91
CA VAL A 425 -10.46 -56.04 26.06
C VAL A 425 -9.84 -56.25 24.68
N SER A 426 -9.10 -55.27 24.14
CA SER A 426 -7.93 -55.55 23.30
C SER A 426 -7.01 -54.35 23.09
N ASP A 427 -5.79 -54.55 23.58
CA ASP A 427 -4.51 -54.24 22.93
C ASP A 427 -3.86 -52.85 23.07
N CYS A 428 -2.56 -52.94 23.37
CA CYS A 428 -1.65 -51.90 23.77
C CYS A 428 -0.87 -51.33 22.57
N SER A 429 -0.68 -50.02 22.51
CA SER A 429 0.61 -49.39 22.16
C SER A 429 0.48 -47.86 22.26
N GLY A 430 1.33 -47.28 23.10
CA GLY A 430 1.17 -45.94 23.63
C GLY A 430 1.65 -44.80 22.73
N ASN A 431 1.20 -43.60 23.09
CA ASN A 431 2.08 -42.44 23.19
C ASN A 431 1.55 -41.50 24.27
N HIS A 432 2.45 -41.08 25.15
CA HIS A 432 2.19 -40.39 26.41
C HIS A 432 1.34 -39.11 26.28
N SER A 433 0.10 -39.16 26.74
CA SER A 433 -0.68 -38.00 27.21
C SER A 433 -0.63 -37.97 28.74
N GLY A 434 0.54 -37.66 29.30
CA GLY A 434 0.75 -37.56 30.74
C GLY A 434 0.41 -36.16 31.25
N ASP A 435 -0.77 -36.03 31.86
CA ASP A 435 -1.02 -35.23 33.08
C ASP A 435 -0.44 -33.78 33.11
N HIS A 436 -0.99 -32.86 32.30
CA HIS A 436 -0.74 -31.40 32.43
C HIS A 436 -1.58 -30.73 33.55
N ALA A 437 -2.30 -31.50 34.35
CA ALA A 437 -3.16 -30.99 35.42
C ALA A 437 -2.31 -30.49 36.60
N GLY A 438 -1.95 -29.20 36.58
CA GLY A 438 -1.27 -28.52 37.68
C GLY A 438 -0.10 -27.62 37.30
N VAL A 439 0.23 -27.46 36.01
CA VAL A 439 1.27 -26.50 35.58
C VAL A 439 0.62 -25.22 35.06
N ARG A 440 0.96 -24.09 35.68
CA ARG A 440 0.58 -22.76 35.21
C ARG A 440 1.80 -22.00 34.72
N ILE A 441 1.63 -21.10 33.76
CA ILE A 441 2.69 -20.24 33.25
C ILE A 441 2.45 -18.79 33.62
N LEU A 442 3.55 -18.08 33.89
CA LEU A 442 3.51 -16.65 34.16
C LEU A 442 3.62 -15.86 32.86
N LEU A 443 2.66 -14.96 32.62
CA LEU A 443 2.67 -14.01 31.52
C LEU A 443 2.69 -12.57 32.06
N HIS A 444 3.29 -11.69 31.28
CA HIS A 444 3.37 -10.26 31.55
C HIS A 444 2.68 -9.49 30.43
N ARG A 445 1.81 -8.54 30.77
CA ARG A 445 1.19 -7.63 29.82
C ARG A 445 2.05 -6.39 29.68
N ARG A 446 2.41 -6.08 28.44
CA ARG A 446 3.21 -4.91 28.10
C ARG A 446 2.43 -3.62 28.41
N PRO A 447 3.12 -2.53 28.83
CA PRO A 447 2.47 -1.22 29.00
C PRO A 447 1.80 -0.71 27.72
N SER A 448 0.91 0.27 27.86
CA SER A 448 0.14 0.87 26.75
C SER A 448 0.97 1.73 25.77
N GLY A 449 2.25 1.95 26.08
CA GLY A 449 3.20 2.70 25.26
C GLY A 449 4.26 1.82 24.57
N GLY A 450 4.83 2.34 23.47
CA GLY A 450 6.01 1.75 22.83
C GLY A 450 5.71 0.58 21.89
N LEU A 451 6.63 -0.39 21.82
CA LEU A 451 6.55 -1.53 20.90
C LEU A 451 5.61 -2.60 21.47
N LEU A 452 4.70 -3.12 20.64
CA LEU A 452 3.73 -4.16 21.01
C LEU A 452 2.92 -3.81 22.28
N PRO A 453 2.31 -2.61 22.37
CA PRO A 453 1.64 -2.18 23.59
C PRO A 453 0.46 -3.09 23.93
N ASP A 454 0.16 -3.25 25.22
CA ASP A 454 -0.96 -4.01 25.79
C ASP A 454 -1.06 -5.50 25.43
N LEU A 455 -0.06 -6.06 24.75
CA LEU A 455 0.00 -7.49 24.42
C LEU A 455 0.67 -8.29 25.53
N TRP A 456 0.32 -9.57 25.59
CA TRP A 456 0.93 -10.52 26.52
C TRP A 456 2.25 -11.03 25.98
N GLU A 457 3.21 -11.23 26.87
CA GLU A 457 4.53 -11.77 26.55
C GLU A 457 5.02 -12.70 27.65
N PHE A 458 5.99 -13.54 27.29
CA PHE A 458 6.83 -14.16 28.29
C PHE A 458 7.67 -13.08 28.99
N PRO A 459 7.82 -13.16 30.32
CA PRO A 459 8.73 -12.29 31.05
C PRO A 459 10.09 -12.22 30.35
N ASN A 460 10.64 -11.02 30.19
CA ASN A 460 11.91 -10.83 29.50
C ASN A 460 12.70 -9.64 30.05
N ALA A 461 14.01 -9.66 29.85
CA ALA A 461 14.93 -8.63 30.32
C ALA A 461 16.00 -8.31 29.26
N PRO A 462 16.48 -7.06 29.20
CA PRO A 462 17.46 -6.64 28.20
C PRO A 462 18.84 -7.24 28.43
N GLY A 463 19.56 -7.46 27.33
CA GLY A 463 20.94 -7.94 27.30
C GLY A 463 21.06 -9.41 26.91
N ARG A 464 22.31 -9.83 26.72
CA ARG A 464 22.65 -11.23 26.50
C ARG A 464 22.66 -11.98 27.84
N TYR A 465 22.21 -13.22 27.82
CA TYR A 465 22.06 -14.04 29.01
C TYR A 465 22.92 -15.31 28.92
N THR A 466 23.50 -15.69 30.06
CA THR A 466 23.99 -17.05 30.32
C THR A 466 22.96 -17.75 31.21
N MET A 467 23.12 -19.07 31.41
CA MET A 467 22.24 -19.83 32.31
C MET A 467 22.28 -19.29 33.74
N GLU A 468 23.47 -18.92 34.22
CA GLU A 468 23.70 -18.38 35.57
C GLU A 468 22.99 -17.04 35.74
N LYS A 469 23.21 -16.11 34.80
CA LYS A 469 22.56 -14.79 34.82
C LYS A 469 21.03 -14.91 34.72
N ALA A 470 20.53 -15.89 33.95
CA ALA A 470 19.10 -16.16 33.85
C ALA A 470 18.53 -16.61 35.19
N LYS A 471 19.20 -17.55 35.87
CA LYS A 471 18.84 -18.01 37.22
C LYS A 471 18.84 -16.86 38.22
N GLU A 472 19.92 -16.09 38.30
CA GLU A 472 20.05 -14.93 39.21
C GLU A 472 18.94 -13.89 39.00
N THR A 473 18.58 -13.63 37.73
CA THR A 473 17.51 -12.68 37.39
C THR A 473 16.16 -13.15 37.92
N VAL A 474 15.84 -14.44 37.75
CA VAL A 474 14.58 -14.98 38.27
C VAL A 474 14.60 -15.08 39.80
N GLU A 475 15.72 -15.44 40.42
CA GLU A 475 15.87 -15.40 41.89
C GLU A 475 15.59 -14.00 42.44
N ASP A 476 16.05 -12.95 41.74
CA ASP A 476 15.78 -11.57 42.14
C ASP A 476 14.30 -11.18 41.99
N TRP A 477 13.64 -11.64 40.94
CA TRP A 477 12.18 -11.48 40.76
C TRP A 477 11.38 -12.19 41.86
N LEU A 478 11.82 -13.38 42.27
CA LEU A 478 11.18 -14.17 43.33
C LEU A 478 11.54 -13.67 44.74
N ARG A 479 12.50 -12.73 44.89
CA ARG A 479 12.94 -12.25 46.20
C ARG A 479 11.76 -11.63 46.98
N GLY A 480 11.48 -12.19 48.15
CA GLY A 480 10.35 -11.77 49.01
C GLY A 480 9.03 -12.50 48.70
N THR A 481 9.07 -13.50 47.82
CA THR A 481 7.97 -14.46 47.60
C THR A 481 8.32 -15.79 48.25
N ASP A 482 7.31 -16.62 48.49
CA ASP A 482 7.50 -17.99 48.99
C ASP A 482 7.81 -18.98 47.86
N TYR A 483 8.41 -18.56 46.75
CA TYR A 483 8.77 -19.46 45.65
C TYR A 483 10.28 -19.63 45.54
N ARG A 484 10.71 -20.82 45.11
CA ARG A 484 12.10 -21.13 44.75
C ARG A 484 12.18 -21.78 43.38
N ILE A 485 13.33 -21.61 42.73
CA ILE A 485 13.64 -22.27 41.46
C ILE A 485 13.96 -23.75 41.71
N GLU A 486 13.27 -24.65 41.01
CA GLU A 486 13.59 -26.08 40.96
C GLU A 486 14.58 -26.41 39.85
N SER A 487 14.35 -25.88 38.64
CA SER A 487 15.19 -26.13 37.47
C SER A 487 15.23 -24.93 36.52
N VAL A 488 16.33 -24.82 35.80
CA VAL A 488 16.50 -23.87 34.69
C VAL A 488 17.03 -24.63 33.49
N ASP A 489 16.27 -24.65 32.39
CA ASP A 489 16.61 -25.34 31.15
C ASP A 489 16.73 -24.32 30.00
N ALA A 490 17.69 -24.51 29.08
CA ALA A 490 17.81 -23.65 27.90
C ALA A 490 16.73 -24.00 26.88
N LEU A 491 16.06 -22.98 26.34
CA LEU A 491 15.11 -23.13 25.23
C LEU A 491 15.73 -22.82 23.86
N GLY A 492 16.93 -22.26 23.85
CA GLY A 492 17.66 -21.89 22.62
C GLY A 492 17.50 -20.42 22.24
N GLU A 493 17.93 -20.07 21.03
CA GLU A 493 17.96 -18.69 20.53
C GLU A 493 16.85 -18.45 19.50
N GLY A 494 16.18 -17.31 19.61
CA GLY A 494 15.18 -16.82 18.68
C GLY A 494 15.57 -15.45 18.13
N ARG A 495 15.21 -15.17 16.87
CA ARG A 495 15.35 -13.82 16.29
C ARG A 495 14.02 -13.34 15.75
N HIS A 496 13.71 -12.07 15.95
CA HIS A 496 12.52 -11.45 15.39
C HIS A 496 12.83 -10.07 14.80
N ILE A 497 12.37 -9.85 13.57
CA ILE A 497 12.67 -8.63 12.81
C ILE A 497 11.42 -7.75 12.75
N PHE A 498 11.48 -6.56 13.35
CA PHE A 498 10.51 -5.49 13.15
C PHE A 498 10.98 -4.55 12.03
N SER A 499 10.16 -3.55 11.72
CA SER A 499 10.51 -2.53 10.72
C SER A 499 11.70 -1.65 11.13
N HIS A 500 11.87 -1.39 12.43
CA HIS A 500 12.88 -0.45 12.97
C HIS A 500 13.84 -1.06 13.99
N VAL A 501 13.53 -2.25 14.52
CA VAL A 501 14.31 -2.96 15.55
C VAL A 501 14.40 -4.44 15.18
N GLU A 502 15.46 -5.10 15.62
CA GLU A 502 15.63 -6.54 15.54
C GLU A 502 15.94 -7.09 16.93
N TRP A 503 15.14 -8.06 17.38
CA TRP A 503 15.33 -8.73 18.66
C TRP A 503 16.13 -10.01 18.49
N HIS A 504 17.20 -10.14 19.25
CA HIS A 504 18.00 -11.35 19.43
C HIS A 504 17.70 -11.85 20.82
N MET A 505 17.06 -13.01 20.92
CA MET A 505 16.50 -13.53 22.17
C MET A 505 17.15 -14.85 22.54
N THR A 506 17.47 -15.04 23.81
CA THR A 506 17.86 -16.34 24.38
C THR A 506 16.79 -16.76 25.38
N GLY A 507 16.21 -17.94 25.19
CA GLY A 507 15.11 -18.44 26.01
C GLY A 507 15.56 -19.39 27.11
N TYR A 508 14.86 -19.33 28.23
CA TYR A 508 15.04 -20.19 29.39
C TYR A 508 13.68 -20.66 29.92
N ARG A 509 13.54 -21.96 30.18
CA ARG A 509 12.41 -22.52 30.93
C ARG A 509 12.83 -22.59 32.39
N VAL A 510 12.01 -22.01 33.26
CA VAL A 510 12.28 -21.95 34.69
C VAL A 510 11.11 -22.57 35.43
N ARG A 511 11.35 -23.68 36.12
CA ARG A 511 10.33 -24.31 36.96
C ARG A 511 10.48 -23.80 38.38
N ILE A 512 9.38 -23.33 38.95
CA ILE A 512 9.35 -22.82 40.32
C ILE A 512 8.31 -23.58 41.13
N THR A 513 8.61 -23.71 42.43
CA THR A 513 7.78 -24.39 43.41
C THR A 513 7.73 -23.57 44.69
N GLU A 514 6.70 -23.78 45.50
CA GLU A 514 6.53 -23.07 46.76
C GLU A 514 7.50 -23.59 47.85
N ASN A 515 8.02 -22.67 48.67
CA ASN A 515 8.85 -22.95 49.84
C ASN A 515 7.95 -23.50 50.94
N VAL A 516 8.30 -24.70 51.41
CA VAL A 516 7.57 -25.36 52.50
C VAL A 516 7.96 -24.72 53.82
N SER A 517 7.23 -23.70 54.27
CA SER A 517 7.33 -23.22 55.65
C SER A 517 5.96 -22.76 56.19
N ASP A 518 5.42 -23.59 57.08
CA ASP A 518 4.29 -23.42 58.00
C ASP A 518 2.92 -22.95 57.46
N ASP A 519 1.97 -23.90 57.49
CA ASP A 519 0.51 -23.87 57.75
C ASP A 519 -0.36 -22.69 57.25
N ARG A 520 0.19 -21.77 56.47
CA ARG A 520 -0.53 -20.69 55.79
C ARG A 520 -0.68 -21.07 54.34
N GLN A 521 -1.91 -21.43 53.98
CA GLN A 521 -2.34 -21.62 52.59
C GLN A 521 -2.08 -20.33 51.80
N ILE A 522 -1.01 -20.29 50.99
CA ILE A 522 -0.79 -19.21 50.03
C ILE A 522 -1.19 -19.74 48.66
N ARG A 523 -2.19 -19.08 48.06
CA ARG A 523 -2.77 -19.50 46.78
C ARG A 523 -1.89 -19.00 45.62
N PRO A 524 -1.82 -19.72 44.48
CA PRO A 524 -1.06 -19.31 43.28
C PRO A 524 -1.39 -17.90 42.74
N LEU A 525 -2.56 -17.33 43.10
CA LEU A 525 -2.94 -15.94 42.81
C LEU A 525 -2.01 -14.88 43.44
N VAL A 526 -1.28 -15.25 44.51
CA VAL A 526 -0.42 -14.33 45.25
C VAL A 526 0.86 -13.99 44.47
N LEU A 527 1.38 -14.89 43.62
CA LEU A 527 2.62 -14.62 42.87
C LEU A 527 2.44 -13.51 41.83
N ALA A 528 1.39 -13.58 41.01
CA ALA A 528 1.10 -12.55 40.02
C ALA A 528 0.75 -11.21 40.69
N ALA A 529 0.02 -11.24 41.82
CA ALA A 529 -0.29 -10.06 42.61
C ALA A 529 0.95 -9.43 43.26
N LEU A 530 1.84 -10.22 43.86
CA LEU A 530 3.11 -9.75 44.46
C LEU A 530 4.05 -9.17 43.42
N LEU A 531 4.15 -9.78 42.24
CA LEU A 531 4.96 -9.24 41.14
C LEU A 531 4.36 -7.95 40.56
N SER A 532 3.02 -7.82 40.57
CA SER A 532 2.32 -6.59 40.20
C SER A 532 2.54 -5.47 41.22
N GLU A 533 2.50 -5.76 42.52
CA GLU A 533 2.72 -4.78 43.60
C GLU A 533 4.19 -4.32 43.70
N GLN A 534 5.15 -5.19 43.34
CA GLN A 534 6.58 -4.89 43.45
C GLN A 534 7.18 -4.21 42.21
N GLY A 535 6.43 -4.04 41.11
CA GLY A 535 6.92 -3.39 39.87
C GLY A 535 8.14 -4.08 39.24
N LYS A 536 8.35 -5.37 39.47
CA LYS A 536 9.57 -6.09 39.07
C LYS A 536 9.45 -6.68 37.66
N SER A 537 9.67 -5.82 36.67
CA SER A 537 9.98 -6.16 35.28
C SER A 537 10.81 -5.01 34.71
N ALA A 538 11.54 -5.24 33.61
CA ALA A 538 12.19 -4.15 32.86
C ALA A 538 11.17 -3.11 32.31
N SER A 539 9.86 -3.40 32.40
CA SER A 539 8.77 -2.43 32.40
C SER A 539 8.01 -2.52 33.73
N PRO A 540 8.22 -1.60 34.69
CA PRO A 540 7.59 -1.64 36.01
C PRO A 540 6.06 -1.42 36.02
N ASP A 541 5.46 -1.04 34.89
CA ASP A 541 4.05 -0.60 34.79
C ASP A 541 3.09 -1.63 34.12
N GLY A 542 3.36 -2.94 34.22
CA GLY A 542 2.60 -4.00 33.54
C GLY A 542 1.69 -4.87 34.44
N GLN A 543 0.70 -5.52 33.84
CA GLN A 543 -0.18 -6.50 34.52
C GLN A 543 0.41 -7.91 34.40
N TRP A 544 0.23 -8.75 35.42
CA TRP A 544 0.69 -10.14 35.40
C TRP A 544 -0.47 -11.12 35.43
N ALA A 545 -0.32 -12.25 34.75
CA ALA A 545 -1.30 -13.33 34.76
C ALA A 545 -0.63 -14.68 34.96
N LEU A 546 -1.23 -15.51 35.81
CA LEU A 546 -0.85 -16.90 36.00
C LEU A 546 -1.93 -17.79 35.38
N VAL A 547 -1.60 -18.44 34.26
CA VAL A 547 -2.58 -19.06 33.36
C VAL A 547 -2.24 -20.51 33.09
N SER A 548 -3.24 -21.34 32.80
CA SER A 548 -2.97 -22.68 32.26
C SER A 548 -2.36 -22.59 30.86
N LEU A 549 -1.71 -23.67 30.41
CA LEU A 549 -1.19 -23.78 29.04
C LEU A 549 -2.31 -23.60 28.00
N GLN A 550 -3.48 -24.16 28.26
CA GLN A 550 -4.65 -24.04 27.38
C GLN A 550 -5.13 -22.58 27.28
N GLN A 551 -5.31 -21.90 28.41
CA GLN A 551 -5.69 -20.48 28.43
C GLN A 551 -4.68 -19.62 27.67
N ALA A 552 -3.38 -19.82 27.90
CA ALA A 552 -2.33 -19.09 27.17
C ALA A 552 -2.43 -19.25 25.64
N GLN A 553 -2.87 -20.42 25.18
CA GLN A 553 -3.04 -20.70 23.75
C GLN A 553 -4.35 -20.14 23.19
N GLU A 554 -5.43 -20.10 23.97
CA GLU A 554 -6.78 -19.79 23.49
C GLU A 554 -7.25 -18.36 23.75
N GLU A 555 -6.80 -17.74 24.85
CA GLU A 555 -7.33 -16.46 25.35
C GLU A 555 -6.28 -15.33 25.26
N TYR A 556 -5.01 -15.64 25.53
CA TYR A 556 -3.96 -14.62 25.64
C TYR A 556 -3.27 -14.39 24.29
N ALA A 557 -3.24 -13.14 23.83
CA ALA A 557 -2.59 -12.76 22.58
C ALA A 557 -1.08 -12.56 22.77
N ILE A 558 -0.30 -13.59 22.40
CA ILE A 558 1.17 -13.59 22.47
C ILE A 558 1.72 -13.31 21.07
N PRO A 559 2.42 -12.18 20.84
CA PRO A 559 2.80 -11.77 19.50
C PRO A 559 3.81 -12.73 18.87
N SER A 560 3.83 -12.72 17.52
CA SER A 560 4.72 -13.55 16.72
C SER A 560 6.22 -13.41 17.07
N ALA A 561 6.59 -12.32 17.73
CA ALA A 561 7.92 -12.12 18.30
C ALA A 561 8.36 -13.27 19.21
N PHE A 562 7.43 -13.91 19.93
CA PHE A 562 7.71 -14.99 20.86
C PHE A 562 7.32 -16.38 20.32
N THR A 563 7.02 -16.51 19.02
CA THR A 563 6.56 -17.79 18.41
C THR A 563 7.53 -18.94 18.69
N PHE A 564 8.83 -18.68 18.68
CA PHE A 564 9.84 -19.72 18.95
C PHE A 564 9.67 -20.32 20.35
N PHE A 565 9.45 -19.49 21.36
CA PHE A 565 9.25 -19.93 22.75
C PHE A 565 7.83 -20.42 23.01
N LYS A 566 6.83 -19.92 22.26
CA LYS A 566 5.44 -20.39 22.34
C LYS A 566 5.29 -21.87 21.96
N LYS A 567 6.19 -22.41 21.13
CA LYS A 567 6.25 -23.85 20.80
C LYS A 567 6.66 -24.75 21.96
N ALA A 568 7.18 -24.16 23.04
CA ALA A 568 7.55 -24.86 24.25
C ALA A 568 6.43 -24.86 25.31
N LEU A 569 5.28 -24.24 25.01
CA LEU A 569 4.01 -24.48 25.69
C LEU A 569 3.41 -25.78 25.18
#